data_AF-Q16JC4-F1
#
_entry.id   AF-Q16JC4-F1
#
_cell.length_a   1.000
_cell.length_b   1.000
_cell.length_c   1.000
_cell.angle_alpha   90.00
_cell.angle_beta   90.00
_cell.angle_gamma   90.00
#
_symmetry.space_group_name_H-M   'P 1'
#
loop_
_entity.id
_entity.type
_entity.pdbx_description
1 polymer ?
#
loop_
_entity_poly.entity_id
_entity_poly.type
_entity_poly.pdbx_seq_one_letter_code
_entity_poly.pdbx_strand_id
1 'polypeptide(L)'
;MQVSLNINIDGLPIYKNSANHFWPIIANIHESPHIPPMILGIYYGPSKPKDANEFLSPVVTELSALLDSGVPINGHRISLGIRAFICDTLARGFIKCDKNFNGKHGCIKCTTKGKYSYDARTMVFPKVNAEL
;
A
#
# COMPACT_ATOMS: atom_id res chain seq x y z
N MET A 1 14.54 -20.23 -9.10
CA MET A 1 13.18 -20.26 -8.52
C MET A 1 12.89 -18.87 -7.98
N GLN A 2 11.77 -18.27 -8.40
CA GLN A 2 11.35 -16.94 -7.97
C GLN A 2 10.01 -17.06 -7.24
N VAL A 3 9.88 -16.35 -6.13
CA VAL A 3 8.66 -16.25 -5.33
C VAL A 3 8.18 -14.81 -5.37
N SER A 4 6.91 -14.60 -5.65
CA SER A 4 6.32 -13.27 -5.82
C SER A 4 5.39 -12.93 -4.67
N LEU A 5 5.59 -11.77 -4.06
CA LEU A 5 4.78 -11.28 -2.95
C LEU A 5 3.70 -10.32 -3.47
N ASN A 6 2.46 -10.49 -3.01
CA ASN A 6 1.51 -9.37 -2.99
C ASN A 6 1.47 -8.81 -1.58
N ILE A 7 1.65 -7.51 -1.45
CA ILE A 7 1.67 -6.79 -0.18
C ILE A 7 0.35 -6.05 -0.04
N ASN A 8 -0.37 -6.27 1.05
CA ASN A 8 -1.58 -5.53 1.38
C ASN A 8 -1.34 -4.61 2.57
N ILE A 9 -1.83 -3.37 2.43
CA ILE A 9 -1.75 -2.32 3.46
C ILE A 9 -3.12 -1.66 3.54
N ASP A 10 -3.73 -1.68 4.71
CA ASP A 10 -5.05 -1.11 4.95
C ASP A 10 -5.16 -0.53 6.36
N GLY A 11 -6.15 0.33 6.58
CA GLY A 11 -6.51 0.85 7.90
C GLY A 11 -7.81 0.21 8.37
N LEU A 12 -7.75 -0.54 9.47
CA LEU A 12 -8.90 -1.26 10.03
C LEU A 12 -9.32 -0.64 11.37
N PRO A 13 -10.63 -0.36 11.56
CA PRO A 13 -11.15 -0.07 12.89
C PRO A 13 -11.26 -1.37 13.70
N ILE A 14 -10.53 -1.50 14.81
CA ILE A 14 -10.62 -2.71 15.65
C ILE A 14 -11.89 -2.72 16.49
N TYR A 15 -12.32 -1.57 17.01
CA TYR A 15 -13.46 -1.48 17.91
C TYR A 15 -14.47 -0.45 17.43
N LYS A 16 -15.77 -0.75 17.58
CA LYS A 16 -16.87 0.16 17.22
C LYS A 16 -16.79 1.55 17.90
N ASN A 17 -16.15 1.62 19.07
CA ASN A 17 -16.09 2.83 19.90
C ASN A 17 -14.66 3.25 20.31
N SER A 18 -13.61 2.66 19.71
CA SER A 18 -12.24 3.10 19.97
C SER A 18 -11.79 4.05 18.87
N ALA A 19 -11.15 5.15 19.26
CA ALA A 19 -10.44 6.02 18.33
C ALA A 19 -9.17 5.37 17.78
N ASN A 20 -8.77 4.19 18.26
CA ASN A 20 -7.53 3.56 17.84
C ASN A 20 -7.67 2.90 16.46
N HIS A 21 -6.69 3.18 15.61
CA HIS A 21 -6.55 2.61 14.28
C HIS A 21 -5.51 1.49 14.29
N PHE A 22 -5.77 0.49 13.47
CA PHE A 22 -4.86 -0.62 13.24
C PHE A 22 -4.50 -0.69 11.77
N TRP A 23 -3.20 -0.69 11.49
CA TRP A 23 -2.69 -0.68 10.13
C TRP A 23 -1.70 -1.83 9.95
N PRO A 24 -2.16 -3.00 9.47
CA PRO A 24 -1.28 -4.10 9.15
C PRO A 24 -0.63 -3.88 7.79
N ILE A 25 0.62 -4.33 7.69
CA ILE A 25 1.29 -4.61 6.43
C ILE A 25 1.38 -6.13 6.37
N ILE A 26 0.66 -6.75 5.44
CA ILE A 26 0.62 -8.21 5.29
C ILE A 26 1.07 -8.59 3.89
N ALA A 27 1.59 -9.79 3.73
CA ALA A 27 1.97 -10.32 2.42
C ALA A 27 1.48 -11.75 2.22
N ASN A 28 1.11 -12.07 0.99
CA ASN A 28 0.88 -13.45 0.57
C ASN A 28 1.83 -13.84 -0.56
N ILE A 29 2.09 -15.14 -0.67
CA ILE A 29 2.90 -15.72 -1.75
C ILE A 29 1.97 -16.04 -2.91
N HIS A 30 2.19 -15.40 -4.06
CA HIS A 30 1.33 -15.54 -5.23
C HIS A 30 1.28 -16.97 -5.76
N GLU A 31 2.43 -17.64 -5.78
CA GLU A 31 2.59 -19.00 -6.29
C GLU A 31 1.99 -20.06 -5.33
N SER A 32 1.72 -19.70 -4.08
CA SER A 32 1.27 -20.61 -3.01
C SER A 32 0.06 -20.04 -2.25
N PRO A 33 -1.10 -19.89 -2.91
CA PRO A 33 -2.28 -19.21 -2.32
C PRO A 33 -2.90 -19.95 -1.13
N HIS A 34 -2.57 -21.23 -0.93
CA HIS A 34 -2.97 -22.00 0.24
C HIS A 34 -2.24 -21.58 1.53
N ILE A 35 -1.11 -20.86 1.42
CA ILE A 35 -0.40 -20.33 2.60
C ILE A 35 -1.14 -19.08 3.05
N PRO A 36 -1.59 -19.01 4.32
CA PRO A 36 -2.24 -17.81 4.83
C PRO A 36 -1.34 -16.56 4.71
N PRO A 37 -1.90 -15.37 4.49
CA PRO A 37 -1.14 -14.14 4.52
C PRO A 37 -0.35 -13.98 5.82
N MET A 38 0.90 -13.55 5.70
CA MET A 38 1.81 -13.33 6.81
C MET A 38 1.86 -11.86 7.15
N ILE A 39 1.98 -11.55 8.45
CA ILE A 39 2.14 -10.18 8.92
C ILE A 39 3.61 -9.78 8.76
N LEU A 40 3.86 -8.69 8.03
CA LEU A 40 5.18 -8.07 7.91
C LEU A 40 5.37 -6.94 8.94
N GLY A 41 4.29 -6.25 9.31
CA GLY A 41 4.32 -5.16 10.27
C GLY A 41 2.94 -4.77 10.74
N ILE A 42 2.87 -4.15 11.92
CA ILE A 42 1.63 -3.63 12.50
C ILE A 42 1.91 -2.26 13.10
N TYR A 43 1.03 -1.32 12.77
CA TYR A 43 0.87 -0.09 13.55
C TYR A 43 -0.45 -0.13 14.32
N TYR A 44 -0.39 0.32 15.58
CA TYR A 44 -1.57 0.53 16.42
C TYR A 44 -1.42 1.85 17.18
N GLY A 45 -2.39 2.73 17.04
CA GLY A 45 -2.34 4.05 17.67
C GLY A 45 -3.66 4.79 17.59
N PRO A 46 -3.77 5.97 18.24
CA PRO A 46 -5.03 6.73 18.34
C PRO A 46 -5.48 7.40 17.03
N SER A 47 -4.69 7.28 15.96
CA SER A 47 -5.00 7.79 14.63
C SER A 47 -4.34 6.90 13.58
N LYS A 48 -4.58 7.16 12.30
CA LYS A 48 -3.68 6.63 11.24
C LYS A 48 -2.22 7.03 11.52
N PRO A 49 -1.22 6.27 11.03
CA PRO A 49 0.18 6.68 11.14
C PRO A 49 0.36 8.07 10.54
N LYS A 50 1.13 8.92 11.23
CA LYS A 50 1.30 10.33 10.83
C LYS A 50 2.28 10.49 9.67
N ASP A 51 3.29 9.64 9.65
CA ASP A 51 4.37 9.63 8.67
C ASP A 51 4.41 8.27 7.97
N ALA A 52 4.32 8.28 6.64
CA ALA A 52 4.34 7.06 5.84
C ALA A 52 5.75 6.45 5.76
N ASN A 53 6.80 7.27 5.79
CA ASN A 53 8.18 6.77 5.78
C ASN A 53 8.52 6.09 7.11
N GLU A 54 8.14 6.69 8.25
CA GLU A 54 8.34 6.06 9.56
C GLU A 54 7.59 4.73 9.65
N PHE A 55 6.35 4.70 9.16
CA PHE A 55 5.52 3.49 9.13
C PHE A 55 6.09 2.38 8.23
N LEU A 56 6.62 2.71 7.05
CA LEU A 56 7.08 1.74 6.06
C LEU A 56 8.55 1.35 6.19
N SER A 57 9.39 2.24 6.75
CA SER A 57 10.85 2.10 6.83
C SER A 57 11.33 0.73 7.32
N PRO A 58 10.79 0.16 8.42
CA PRO A 58 11.23 -1.15 8.89
C PRO A 58 11.03 -2.26 7.85
N VAL A 59 9.82 -2.35 7.28
CA VAL A 59 9.48 -3.37 6.28
C VAL A 59 10.26 -3.14 4.98
N VAL A 60 10.40 -1.89 4.54
CA VAL A 60 11.13 -1.56 3.31
C VAL A 60 12.60 -1.91 3.43
N THR A 61 13.23 -1.63 4.57
CA THR A 61 14.64 -1.93 4.81
C THR A 61 14.91 -3.43 4.75
N GLU A 62 14.13 -4.23 5.48
CA GLU A 62 14.29 -5.69 5.48
C GLU A 62 13.94 -6.30 4.12
N LEU A 63 12.82 -5.89 3.53
CA LEU A 63 12.37 -6.43 2.26
C LEU A 63 13.34 -6.09 1.11
N SER A 64 13.92 -4.89 1.09
CA SER A 64 14.90 -4.52 0.06
C SER A 64 16.14 -5.40 0.13
N ALA A 65 16.67 -5.66 1.34
CA ALA A 65 17.78 -6.57 1.53
C ALA A 65 17.45 -7.99 1.04
N LEU A 66 16.22 -8.47 1.27
CA LEU A 66 15.77 -9.78 0.82
C LEU A 66 15.50 -9.86 -0.68
N LEU A 67 15.05 -8.78 -1.31
CA LEU A 67 14.89 -8.69 -2.77
C LEU A 67 16.25 -8.77 -3.47
N ASP A 68 17.26 -8.09 -2.92
CA ASP A 68 18.61 -8.07 -3.48
C ASP A 68 19.36 -9.39 -3.26
N SER A 69 19.29 -9.93 -2.03
CA SER A 69 20.09 -11.10 -1.64
C SER A 69 19.38 -12.44 -1.82
N GLY A 70 18.04 -12.44 -1.92
CA GLY A 70 17.20 -13.62 -1.88
C GLY A 70 17.10 -14.26 -0.49
N VAL A 71 16.22 -15.25 -0.35
CA VAL A 71 16.01 -15.98 0.91
C VAL A 71 16.77 -17.31 0.89
N PRO A 72 17.65 -17.58 1.86
CA PRO A 72 18.30 -18.88 1.98
C PRO A 72 17.35 -19.90 2.64
N ILE A 73 17.00 -20.96 1.91
CA ILE A 73 16.18 -22.07 2.41
C ILE A 73 16.83 -23.39 1.98
N ASN A 74 17.15 -24.27 2.95
CA ASN A 74 17.72 -25.60 2.71
C ASN A 74 18.93 -25.61 1.75
N GLY A 75 19.83 -24.63 1.88
CA GLY A 75 21.01 -24.50 1.02
C GLY A 75 20.75 -23.90 -0.38
N HIS A 76 19.49 -23.60 -0.71
CA HIS A 76 19.12 -22.91 -1.94
C HIS A 76 18.84 -21.43 -1.66
N ARG A 77 19.18 -20.56 -2.62
CA ARG A 77 18.75 -19.15 -2.60
C ARG A 77 17.51 -18.99 -3.47
N ILE A 78 16.43 -18.52 -2.86
CA ILE A 78 15.16 -18.23 -3.54
C ILE A 78 15.11 -16.74 -3.82
N SER A 79 14.93 -16.36 -5.09
CA SER A 79 14.74 -14.96 -5.46
C SER A 79 13.34 -14.51 -5.07
N LEU A 80 13.23 -13.32 -4.48
CA LEU A 80 11.96 -12.67 -4.19
C LEU A 80 11.66 -11.58 -5.22
N GLY A 81 10.37 -11.38 -5.50
CA GLY A 81 9.88 -10.24 -6.27
C GLY A 81 8.62 -9.65 -5.63
N ILE A 82 8.40 -8.34 -5.78
CA ILE A 82 7.12 -7.72 -5.45
C ILE A 82 6.26 -7.71 -6.70
N ARG A 83 5.11 -8.40 -6.65
CA ARG A 83 4.14 -8.43 -7.76
C ARG A 83 3.16 -7.28 -7.69
N ALA A 84 2.64 -6.99 -6.51
CA ALA A 84 1.60 -5.98 -6.34
C ALA A 84 1.57 -5.39 -4.93
N PHE A 85 1.18 -4.11 -4.85
CA PHE A 85 0.68 -3.48 -3.64
C PHE A 85 -0.85 -3.37 -3.72
N ILE A 86 -1.55 -3.96 -2.77
CA ILE A 86 -3.00 -4.04 -2.68
C ILE A 86 -3.45 -3.13 -1.55
N CYS A 87 -4.12 -2.06 -1.90
CA CYS A 87 -4.62 -1.06 -0.96
C CYS A 87 -5.87 -0.40 -1.54
N ASP A 88 -6.76 0.03 -0.65
CA ASP A 88 -7.86 0.91 -0.99
C ASP A 88 -7.32 2.29 -1.43
N THR A 89 -8.21 3.18 -1.86
CA THR A 89 -7.77 4.47 -2.43
C THR A 89 -7.12 5.38 -1.36
N LEU A 90 -7.57 5.31 -0.10
CA LEU A 90 -7.06 6.17 0.97
C LEU A 90 -5.71 5.70 1.48
N ALA A 91 -5.54 4.40 1.74
CA ALA A 91 -4.28 3.79 2.12
C ALA A 91 -3.24 3.96 1.00
N ARG A 92 -3.63 3.81 -0.27
CA ARG A 92 -2.75 4.08 -1.41
C ARG A 92 -2.25 5.52 -1.43
N GLY A 93 -3.15 6.48 -1.22
CA GLY A 93 -2.79 7.90 -1.14
C GLY A 93 -1.80 8.16 -0.01
N PHE A 94 -2.04 7.56 1.16
CA PHE A 94 -1.14 7.66 2.31
C PHE A 94 0.26 7.11 2.03
N ILE A 95 0.38 5.86 1.55
CA ILE A 95 1.69 5.23 1.33
C ILE A 95 2.49 5.87 0.18
N LYS A 96 1.80 6.48 -0.80
CA LYS A 96 2.45 7.22 -1.90
C LYS A 96 2.76 8.68 -1.53
N CYS A 97 2.34 9.15 -0.35
CA CYS A 97 2.33 10.56 0.01
C CYS A 97 1.58 11.45 -1.00
N ASP A 98 0.55 10.90 -1.66
CA ASP A 98 -0.28 11.58 -2.64
C ASP A 98 -1.44 12.33 -1.96
N LYS A 99 -1.96 13.35 -2.65
CA LYS A 99 -3.24 13.96 -2.23
C LYS A 99 -4.37 12.96 -2.39
N ASN A 100 -5.31 12.95 -1.43
CA ASN A 100 -6.52 12.14 -1.53
C ASN A 100 -7.25 12.40 -2.86
N PHE A 101 -7.97 11.39 -3.34
CA PHE A 101 -8.70 11.41 -4.62
C PHE A 101 -9.68 12.59 -4.79
N ASN A 102 -10.19 13.14 -3.68
CA ASN A 102 -11.04 14.33 -3.64
C ASN A 102 -10.26 15.66 -3.75
N GLY A 103 -8.94 15.63 -3.86
CA GLY A 103 -8.11 16.81 -4.05
C GLY A 103 -8.07 17.26 -5.51
N LYS A 104 -7.80 18.56 -5.74
CA LYS A 104 -7.57 19.11 -7.09
C LYS A 104 -6.43 18.41 -7.85
N HIS A 105 -5.49 17.77 -7.15
CA HIS A 105 -4.43 16.94 -7.75
C HIS A 105 -4.48 15.53 -7.15
N GLY A 106 -5.69 14.98 -6.98
CA GLY A 106 -5.91 13.65 -6.40
C GLY A 106 -5.84 12.50 -7.41
N CYS A 107 -5.59 12.78 -8.70
CA CYS A 107 -5.43 11.75 -9.71
C CYS A 107 -4.11 11.01 -9.47
N ILE A 108 -4.16 9.75 -9.06
CA ILE A 108 -2.97 8.92 -8.84
C ILE A 108 -2.34 8.37 -10.14
N LYS A 109 -2.97 8.64 -11.29
CA LYS A 109 -2.58 8.15 -12.61
C LYS A 109 -2.13 9.27 -13.56
N CYS A 110 -2.31 10.52 -13.19
CA CYS A 110 -2.19 11.63 -14.12
C CYS A 110 -1.91 12.96 -13.41
N THR A 111 -1.26 13.89 -14.12
CA THR A 111 -0.94 15.23 -13.60
C THR A 111 -2.11 16.23 -13.69
N THR A 112 -3.29 15.79 -14.14
CA THR A 112 -4.43 16.68 -14.40
C THR A 112 -4.99 17.30 -13.12
N LYS A 113 -5.20 18.62 -13.18
CA LYS A 113 -5.98 19.33 -12.17
C LYS A 113 -7.45 18.97 -12.30
N GLY A 114 -7.99 18.30 -11.28
CA GLY A 114 -9.39 17.94 -11.15
C GLY A 114 -10.30 19.17 -11.00
N LYS A 115 -11.54 18.98 -11.42
CA LYS A 115 -12.63 19.97 -11.29
C LYS A 115 -13.76 19.33 -10.50
N TYR A 116 -14.42 20.10 -9.65
CA TYR A 116 -15.62 19.62 -8.96
C TYR A 116 -16.79 19.65 -9.96
N SER A 117 -17.47 18.51 -10.13
CA SER A 117 -18.72 18.42 -10.88
C SER A 117 -19.88 18.59 -9.92
N TYR A 118 -20.68 19.64 -10.13
CA TYR A 118 -21.90 19.87 -9.32
C TYR A 118 -22.98 18.83 -9.60
N ASP A 119 -23.04 18.32 -10.84
CA ASP A 119 -24.01 17.31 -11.26
C ASP A 119 -23.72 15.95 -10.60
N ALA A 120 -22.46 15.52 -10.63
CA ALA A 120 -22.03 14.24 -10.06
C ALA A 120 -21.61 14.35 -8.57
N ARG A 121 -21.63 15.57 -8.01
CA ARG A 121 -21.21 15.89 -6.63
C ARG A 121 -19.84 15.30 -6.25
N THR A 122 -18.91 15.25 -7.20
CA THR A 122 -17.60 14.61 -7.03
C THR A 122 -16.50 15.34 -7.80
N MET A 123 -15.25 15.09 -7.43
CA MET A 123 -14.10 15.54 -8.20
C MET A 123 -13.93 14.68 -9.45
N VAL A 124 -13.84 15.33 -10.61
CA VAL A 124 -13.61 14.68 -11.89
C VAL A 124 -12.28 15.12 -12.51
N PHE A 125 -11.63 14.20 -13.22
CA PHE A 125 -10.37 14.43 -13.93
C PHE A 125 -10.61 14.23 -15.43
N PRO A 126 -11.08 15.26 -16.16
CA PRO A 126 -11.68 15.09 -17.48
C PRO A 126 -10.66 14.91 -18.62
N LYS A 127 -9.36 15.10 -18.37
CA LYS A 127 -8.34 14.96 -19.42
C LYS A 127 -7.95 13.49 -19.58
N VAL A 128 -8.06 13.00 -20.80
CA VAL A 128 -7.68 11.62 -21.17
C VAL A 128 -6.21 11.49 -21.64
N ASN A 129 -5.57 12.61 -22.01
CA ASN A 129 -4.19 12.66 -22.55
C ASN A 129 -3.28 13.51 -21.66
N ALA A 130 -3.34 13.31 -20.35
CA ALA A 130 -2.48 14.03 -19.42
C ALA A 130 -1.09 13.38 -19.39
N GLU A 131 -0.04 14.19 -19.23
CA GLU A 131 1.32 13.70 -19.00
C GLU A 131 1.37 12.88 -17.70
N LEU A 132 2.17 11.81 -17.72
CA LEU A 132 2.43 10.93 -16.58
C LEU A 132 3.48 11.54 -15.65
#